data_AF-A0A838Y6P2-F1
#
_entry.id   AF-A0A838Y6P2-F1
#
_cell.length_a   1.000
_cell.length_b   1.000
_cell.length_c   1.000
_cell.angle_alpha   90.00
_cell.angle_beta   90.00
_cell.angle_gamma   90.00
#
_symmetry.space_group_name_H-M   'P 1'
#
loop_
_entity.id
_entity.type
_entity.pdbx_description
1 polymer ?
#
loop_
_entity_poly.entity_id
_entity_poly.type
_entity_poly.pdbx_seq_one_letter_code
_entity_poly.pdbx_strand_id
1 'polypeptide(L)'
;MTWLFFALMTVASWGVYGIFLHKGAIGMGDPENGRYKAFLWVGIAYFVTAVAAPIVVLLVKDASWSMSGKGMAWSFIAGIVGAIGAFGVLLAFGAKGHPAVVMAIIFAGAPVVNALISIITDPPAGGITSVPKLFWLGVAMAAIGGCIVTKFKPQGSKAHGPPPAVKTDQ
;
A
#
# COMPACT_ATOMS: atom_id res chain seq x y z
N MET A 1 14.75 2.53 19.37
CA MET A 1 14.76 2.45 17.89
C MET A 1 13.75 1.45 17.31
N THR A 2 12.97 0.74 18.11
CA THR A 2 12.02 -0.30 17.64
C THR A 2 10.94 0.22 16.67
N TRP A 3 10.51 1.47 16.82
CA TRP A 3 9.55 2.08 15.89
C TRP A 3 10.07 2.13 14.44
N LEU A 4 11.38 2.34 14.25
CA LEU A 4 12.00 2.39 12.92
C LEU A 4 11.97 1.01 12.26
N PHE A 5 12.21 -0.05 13.05
CA PHE A 5 12.08 -1.42 12.57
C PHE A 5 10.66 -1.71 12.06
N PHE A 6 9.62 -1.32 12.81
CA PHE A 6 8.23 -1.51 12.37
C PHE A 6 7.87 -0.66 11.14
N ALA A 7 8.44 0.55 11.03
CA ALA A 7 8.31 1.37 9.83
C ALA A 7 8.95 0.68 8.61
N LEU A 8 10.17 0.15 8.74
CA LEU A 8 10.85 -0.58 7.66
C LEU A 8 10.15 -1.89 7.30
N MET A 9 9.57 -2.59 8.28
CA MET A 9 8.71 -3.75 8.03
C MET A 9 7.49 -3.37 7.20
N THR A 10 6.89 -2.20 7.47
CA THR A 10 5.79 -1.66 6.67
C THR A 10 6.25 -1.38 5.23
N VAL A 11 7.42 -0.76 5.05
CA VAL A 11 8.02 -0.52 3.72
C VAL A 11 8.22 -1.83 2.97
N ALA A 12 8.76 -2.86 3.62
CA ALA A 12 8.98 -4.16 2.99
C ALA A 12 7.65 -4.82 2.56
N SER A 13 6.67 -4.87 3.47
CA SER A 13 5.35 -5.48 3.22
C SER A 13 4.60 -4.78 2.08
N TRP A 14 4.55 -3.44 2.11
CA TRP A 14 3.90 -2.65 1.07
C TRP A 14 4.69 -2.65 -0.24
N GLY A 15 6.02 -2.72 -0.19
CA GLY A 15 6.87 -2.83 -1.38
C GLY A 15 6.59 -4.10 -2.19
N VAL A 16 6.36 -5.24 -1.53
CA VAL A 16 6.03 -6.51 -2.21
C VAL A 16 4.53 -6.67 -2.51
N TYR A 17 3.66 -5.93 -1.80
CA TYR A 17 2.20 -6.05 -1.92
C TYR A 17 1.71 -5.99 -3.37
N GLY A 18 2.12 -4.99 -4.15
CA GLY A 18 1.67 -4.84 -5.54
C GLY A 18 2.08 -6.01 -6.43
N ILE A 19 3.27 -6.57 -6.21
CA ILE A 19 3.77 -7.75 -6.94
C ILE A 19 2.94 -8.98 -6.59
N PHE A 20 2.68 -9.20 -5.31
CA PHE A 20 1.90 -10.35 -4.84
C PHE A 20 0.44 -10.26 -5.24
N LEU A 21 -0.18 -9.08 -5.15
CA LEU A 21 -1.54 -8.86 -5.59
C LEU A 21 -1.69 -9.07 -7.10
N HIS A 22 -0.76 -8.55 -7.91
CA HIS A 22 -0.77 -8.77 -9.36
C HIS A 22 -0.63 -10.26 -9.71
N LYS A 23 0.32 -10.96 -9.06
CA LYS A 23 0.46 -12.42 -9.21
C LYS A 23 -0.79 -13.18 -8.79
N GLY A 24 -1.39 -12.81 -7.66
CA GLY A 24 -2.64 -13.40 -7.17
C GLY A 24 -3.79 -13.20 -8.16
N ALA A 25 -3.96 -11.99 -8.70
CA ALA A 25 -5.00 -11.68 -9.69
C ALA A 25 -4.85 -12.50 -10.98
N ILE A 26 -3.62 -12.68 -11.48
CA ILE A 26 -3.35 -13.54 -12.65
C ILE A 26 -3.60 -15.02 -12.29
N GLY A 27 -3.12 -15.45 -11.12
CA GLY A 27 -3.23 -16.84 -10.65
C GLY A 27 -4.67 -17.31 -10.40
N MET A 28 -5.64 -16.39 -10.31
CA MET A 28 -7.07 -16.75 -10.23
C MET A 28 -7.59 -17.41 -11.51
N GLY A 29 -6.86 -17.32 -12.64
CA GLY A 29 -7.26 -17.96 -13.90
C GLY A 29 -8.54 -17.41 -14.52
N ASP A 30 -9.00 -16.24 -14.06
CA ASP A 30 -10.23 -15.59 -14.48
C ASP A 30 -9.91 -14.18 -15.01
N PRO A 31 -9.87 -13.99 -16.34
CA PRO A 31 -9.49 -12.71 -16.95
C PRO A 31 -10.41 -11.53 -16.58
N GLU A 32 -11.69 -11.81 -16.32
CA GLU A 32 -12.69 -10.78 -16.05
C GLU A 32 -12.74 -10.45 -14.56
N ASN A 33 -12.82 -11.46 -13.70
CA ASN A 33 -13.12 -11.31 -12.28
C ASN A 33 -11.95 -11.65 -11.35
N GLY A 34 -10.84 -12.17 -11.87
CA GLY A 34 -9.69 -12.62 -11.08
C GLY A 34 -9.13 -11.54 -10.16
N ARG A 35 -9.18 -10.28 -10.58
CA ARG A 35 -8.78 -9.12 -9.75
C ARG A 35 -9.65 -8.98 -8.49
N TYR A 36 -10.97 -9.07 -8.63
CA TYR A 36 -11.89 -8.91 -7.50
C TYR A 36 -11.84 -10.12 -6.58
N LYS A 37 -11.68 -11.33 -7.14
CA LYS A 37 -11.43 -12.56 -6.38
C LYS A 37 -10.14 -12.46 -5.55
N ALA A 38 -9.05 -11.96 -6.13
CA ALA A 38 -7.81 -11.71 -5.39
C ALA A 38 -7.99 -10.67 -4.28
N PHE A 39 -8.71 -9.57 -4.55
CA PHE A 39 -8.98 -8.55 -3.54
C PHE A 39 -9.90 -9.04 -2.42
N LEU A 40 -10.85 -9.93 -2.71
CA LEU A 40 -11.65 -10.60 -1.68
C LEU A 40 -10.75 -11.35 -0.67
N TRP A 41 -9.75 -12.09 -1.17
CA TRP A 41 -8.79 -12.77 -0.30
C TRP A 41 -7.90 -11.80 0.49
N VAL A 42 -7.58 -10.62 -0.06
CA VAL A 42 -6.95 -9.54 0.71
C VAL A 42 -7.87 -9.06 1.85
N GLY A 43 -9.16 -8.89 1.58
CA GLY A 43 -10.15 -8.53 2.59
C GLY A 43 -10.27 -9.56 3.72
N ILE A 44 -10.27 -10.85 3.38
CA ILE A 44 -10.24 -11.94 4.36
C ILE A 44 -8.97 -11.88 5.20
N ALA A 45 -7.80 -11.65 4.58
CA ALA A 45 -6.56 -11.47 5.30
C ALA A 45 -6.60 -10.27 6.25
N TYR A 46 -7.21 -9.15 5.84
CA TYR A 46 -7.42 -7.99 6.70
C TYR A 46 -8.31 -8.29 7.90
N PHE A 47 -9.33 -9.15 7.78
CA PHE A 47 -10.08 -9.59 8.94
C PHE A 47 -9.17 -10.32 9.95
N VAL A 48 -8.31 -11.23 9.49
CA VAL A 48 -7.38 -11.96 10.36
C VAL A 48 -6.41 -10.98 11.05
N THR A 49 -5.81 -10.06 10.30
CA THR A 49 -4.74 -9.19 10.84
C THR A 49 -5.25 -7.95 11.56
N ALA A 50 -6.40 -7.39 11.16
CA ALA A 50 -6.93 -6.12 11.68
C ALA A 50 -8.12 -6.30 12.64
N VAL A 51 -8.70 -7.50 12.73
CA VAL A 51 -9.78 -7.81 13.68
C VAL A 51 -9.33 -8.90 14.66
N ALA A 52 -9.00 -10.09 14.17
CA ALA A 52 -8.69 -11.22 15.05
C ALA A 52 -7.40 -10.99 15.88
N ALA A 53 -6.31 -10.55 15.24
CA ALA A 53 -5.05 -10.32 15.94
C ALA A 53 -5.16 -9.22 17.04
N PRO A 54 -5.74 -8.03 16.79
CA PRO A 54 -5.95 -7.04 17.85
C PRO A 54 -6.83 -7.53 18.99
N ILE A 55 -7.90 -8.29 18.70
CA ILE A 55 -8.75 -8.89 19.74
C ILE A 55 -7.92 -9.81 20.65
N VAL A 56 -7.12 -10.72 20.06
CA VAL A 56 -6.24 -11.61 20.84
C VAL A 56 -5.28 -10.80 21.71
N VAL A 57 -4.66 -9.75 21.16
CA VAL A 57 -3.73 -8.91 21.92
C VAL A 57 -4.44 -8.18 23.07
N LEU A 58 -5.65 -7.65 22.87
CA LEU A 58 -6.42 -6.97 23.91
C LEU A 58 -6.84 -7.94 25.02
N LEU A 59 -7.25 -9.16 24.66
CA LEU A 59 -7.58 -10.22 25.62
C LEU A 59 -6.35 -10.64 26.44
N VAL A 60 -5.21 -10.88 25.79
CA VAL A 60 -3.96 -11.25 26.47
C VAL A 60 -3.46 -10.13 27.40
N LYS A 61 -3.74 -8.87 27.05
CA LYS A 61 -3.38 -7.70 27.86
C LYS A 61 -4.41 -7.33 28.93
N ASP A 62 -5.49 -8.11 29.08
CA ASP A 62 -6.62 -7.81 29.98
C ASP A 62 -7.10 -6.35 29.84
N ALA A 63 -7.21 -5.89 28.60
CA ALA A 63 -7.49 -4.49 28.30
C ALA A 63 -8.97 -4.14 28.55
N SER A 64 -9.21 -2.89 29.00
CA SER A 64 -10.57 -2.34 29.04
C SER A 64 -11.15 -2.22 27.63
N TRP A 65 -12.43 -2.57 27.50
CA TRP A 65 -13.20 -2.39 26.27
C TRP A 65 -13.87 -1.00 26.19
N SER A 66 -13.63 -0.13 27.17
CA SER A 66 -14.10 1.25 27.12
C SER A 66 -13.32 2.03 26.06
N MET A 67 -14.00 2.42 24.98
CA MET A 67 -13.43 3.16 23.88
C MET A 67 -14.22 4.43 23.62
N SER A 68 -13.53 5.54 23.32
CA SER A 68 -14.22 6.79 22.97
C SER A 68 -14.87 6.68 21.58
N GLY A 69 -16.09 7.20 21.44
CA GLY A 69 -16.80 7.20 20.15
C GLY A 69 -16.03 7.92 19.04
N LYS A 70 -15.34 9.03 19.39
CA LYS A 70 -14.47 9.76 18.45
C LYS A 70 -13.27 8.91 18.00
N GLY A 71 -12.62 8.20 18.93
CA GLY A 71 -11.50 7.32 18.61
C GLY A 71 -11.90 6.18 17.69
N MET A 72 -13.07 5.56 17.94
CA MET A 72 -13.63 4.52 17.06
C MET A 72 -13.93 5.07 15.66
N ALA A 73 -14.57 6.24 15.56
CA ALA A 73 -14.92 6.85 14.27
C ALA A 73 -13.67 7.15 13.41
N TRP A 74 -12.65 7.77 13.99
CA TRP A 74 -11.40 8.06 13.26
C TRP A 74 -10.63 6.80 12.87
N SER A 75 -10.61 5.78 13.73
CA SER A 75 -9.98 4.49 13.43
C SER A 75 -10.70 3.78 12.28
N PHE A 76 -12.04 3.85 12.25
CA PHE A 76 -12.84 3.27 11.18
C PHE A 76 -12.62 4.01 9.85
N ILE A 77 -12.61 5.35 9.86
CA ILE A 77 -12.28 6.17 8.69
C ILE A 77 -10.88 5.83 8.16
N ALA A 78 -9.88 5.70 9.04
CA ALA A 78 -8.54 5.31 8.65
C ALA A 78 -8.52 3.93 7.96
N GLY A 79 -9.30 2.96 8.47
CA GLY A 79 -9.49 1.65 7.84
C GLY A 79 -10.10 1.74 6.44
N ILE A 80 -11.14 2.56 6.27
CA ILE A 80 -11.77 2.80 4.96
C ILE A 80 -10.76 3.41 3.97
N VAL A 81 -10.03 4.45 4.38
CA VAL A 81 -9.05 5.12 3.51
C VAL A 81 -7.95 4.13 3.08
N GLY A 82 -7.47 3.28 3.99
CA GLY A 82 -6.52 2.22 3.67
C GLY A 82 -7.07 1.19 2.67
N ALA A 83 -8.32 0.74 2.86
CA ALA A 83 -8.99 -0.19 1.96
C ALA A 83 -9.24 0.42 0.56
N ILE A 84 -9.63 1.69 0.48
CA ILE A 84 -9.78 2.42 -0.78
C ILE A 84 -8.43 2.50 -1.51
N GLY A 85 -7.34 2.81 -0.81
CA GLY A 85 -6.00 2.83 -1.39
C GLY A 85 -5.60 1.46 -1.97
N ALA A 86 -5.83 0.39 -1.22
CA ALA A 86 -5.57 -0.98 -1.66
C ALA A 86 -6.42 -1.39 -2.88
N PHE A 87 -7.69 -0.98 -2.91
CA PHE A 87 -8.59 -1.18 -4.04
C PHE A 87 -8.15 -0.36 -5.27
N GLY A 88 -7.68 0.88 -5.06
CA GLY A 88 -7.10 1.71 -6.11
C GLY A 88 -5.92 1.06 -6.82
N VAL A 89 -5.04 0.35 -6.07
CA VAL A 89 -3.96 -0.45 -6.67
C VAL A 89 -4.51 -1.52 -7.60
N LEU A 90 -5.57 -2.22 -7.18
CA LEU A 90 -6.25 -3.22 -8.00
C LEU A 90 -6.81 -2.62 -9.29
N LEU A 91 -7.49 -1.48 -9.20
CA LEU A 91 -8.04 -0.78 -10.36
C LEU A 91 -6.94 -0.32 -11.31
N ALA A 92 -5.82 0.18 -10.78
CA ALA A 92 -4.67 0.60 -11.58
C ALA A 92 -4.05 -0.57 -12.37
N PHE A 93 -3.92 -1.76 -11.77
CA PHE A 93 -3.51 -2.97 -12.50
C PHE A 93 -4.53 -3.36 -13.56
N GLY A 94 -5.82 -3.26 -13.22
CA GLY A 94 -6.92 -3.46 -14.14
C GLY A 94 -6.89 -2.54 -15.36
N ALA A 95 -6.40 -1.32 -15.18
CA ALA A 95 -6.16 -0.33 -16.22
C ALA A 95 -4.81 -0.49 -16.94
N LYS A 96 -4.19 -1.68 -16.85
CA LYS A 96 -2.87 -2.03 -17.46
C LYS A 96 -1.67 -1.29 -16.85
N GLY A 97 -1.81 -0.74 -15.65
CA GLY A 97 -0.71 -0.17 -14.89
C GLY A 97 0.33 -1.24 -14.52
N HIS A 98 1.59 -1.01 -14.87
CA HIS A 98 2.67 -1.94 -14.52
C HIS A 98 2.95 -1.89 -13.01
N PRO A 99 3.06 -3.03 -12.29
CA PRO A 99 3.22 -3.04 -10.83
C PRO A 99 4.34 -2.15 -10.32
N ALA A 100 5.55 -2.25 -10.89
CA ALA A 100 6.67 -1.41 -10.47
C ALA A 100 6.41 0.11 -10.63
N VAL A 101 5.63 0.52 -11.65
CA VAL A 101 5.30 1.93 -11.88
C VAL A 101 4.24 2.41 -10.90
N VAL A 102 3.14 1.65 -10.79
CA VAL A 102 2.03 1.99 -9.91
C VAL A 102 2.52 2.12 -8.47
N MET A 103 3.32 1.15 -8.00
CA MET A 103 3.86 1.19 -6.65
C MET A 103 4.85 2.36 -6.46
N ALA A 104 5.70 2.67 -7.44
CA ALA A 104 6.61 3.82 -7.36
C ALA A 104 5.86 5.16 -7.24
N ILE A 105 4.80 5.35 -8.02
CA ILE A 105 3.96 6.56 -7.94
C ILE A 105 3.31 6.67 -6.56
N ILE A 106 2.74 5.57 -6.04
CA ILE A 106 2.06 5.56 -4.73
C ILE A 106 3.05 5.88 -3.61
N PHE A 107 4.20 5.21 -3.55
CA PHE A 107 5.16 5.41 -2.46
C PHE A 107 5.93 6.73 -2.54
N ALA A 108 6.10 7.30 -3.74
CA ALA A 108 6.61 8.65 -3.89
C ALA A 108 5.58 9.71 -3.52
N GLY A 109 4.31 9.49 -3.86
CA GLY A 109 3.21 10.44 -3.64
C GLY A 109 2.67 10.47 -2.21
N ALA A 110 2.63 9.32 -1.52
CA ALA A 110 2.07 9.23 -0.17
C ALA A 110 2.75 10.17 0.85
N PRO A 111 4.09 10.30 0.89
CA PRO A 111 4.75 11.30 1.74
C PRO A 111 4.36 12.74 1.40
N VAL A 112 4.12 13.06 0.13
CA VAL A 112 3.70 14.40 -0.31
C VAL A 112 2.31 14.72 0.22
N VAL A 113 1.35 13.79 0.06
CA VAL A 113 -0.02 13.95 0.59
C VAL A 113 0.01 14.10 2.10
N ASN A 114 0.77 13.24 2.80
CA ASN A 114 0.91 13.33 4.25
C ASN A 114 1.49 14.67 4.70
N ALA A 115 2.56 15.14 4.05
CA ALA A 115 3.17 16.44 4.32
C ALA A 115 2.16 17.59 4.20
N LEU A 116 1.40 17.62 3.11
CA LEU A 116 0.41 18.67 2.86
C LEU A 116 -0.73 18.64 3.88
N ILE A 117 -1.29 17.46 4.14
CA ILE A 117 -2.38 17.31 5.11
C ILE A 117 -1.89 17.67 6.51
N SER A 118 -0.71 17.21 6.93
CA SER A 118 -0.16 17.56 8.24
C SER A 118 -0.01 19.07 8.42
N ILE A 119 0.50 19.80 7.41
CA ILE A 119 0.64 21.25 7.47
C ILE A 119 -0.72 21.96 7.56
N ILE A 120 -1.76 21.42 6.91
CA ILE A 120 -3.11 21.99 6.93
C ILE A 120 -3.80 21.71 8.28
N THR A 121 -3.69 20.50 8.79
CA THR A 121 -4.40 20.06 9.99
C THR A 121 -3.71 20.47 11.28
N ASP A 122 -2.38 20.58 11.26
CA ASP A 122 -1.54 21.02 12.38
C ASP A 122 -0.53 22.06 11.89
N PRO A 123 -0.98 23.32 11.69
CA PRO A 123 -0.15 24.36 11.11
C PRO A 123 1.09 24.64 11.98
N PRO A 124 2.28 24.81 11.36
CA PRO A 124 3.49 25.17 12.10
C PRO A 124 3.28 26.46 12.88
N ALA A 125 3.78 26.52 14.12
CA ALA A 125 3.62 27.67 15.01
C ALA A 125 4.10 29.02 14.41
N GLY A 126 5.06 28.99 13.48
CA GLY A 126 5.56 30.16 12.75
C GLY A 126 4.99 30.35 11.35
N GLY A 127 3.90 29.65 11.01
CA GLY A 127 3.32 29.62 9.67
C GLY A 127 4.13 28.81 8.66
N ILE A 128 3.66 28.73 7.42
CA ILE A 128 4.27 27.89 6.38
C ILE A 128 5.71 28.28 6.03
N THR A 129 6.08 29.54 6.26
CA THR A 129 7.43 30.08 6.07
C THR A 129 8.43 29.58 7.13
N SER A 130 7.94 29.08 8.27
CA SER A 130 8.77 28.47 9.31
C SER A 130 9.16 27.01 9.01
N VAL A 131 8.53 26.38 8.00
CA VAL A 131 8.88 25.02 7.58
C VAL A 131 10.29 25.04 6.97
N PRO A 132 11.23 24.20 7.45
CA PRO A 132 12.59 24.16 6.92
C PRO A 132 12.61 23.93 5.41
N LYS A 133 13.39 24.72 4.67
CA LYS A 133 13.53 24.55 3.20
C LYS A 133 13.96 23.13 2.81
N LEU A 134 14.73 22.46 3.68
CA LEU A 134 15.18 21.08 3.48
C LEU A 134 14.02 20.07 3.49
N PHE A 135 12.96 20.32 4.25
CA PHE A 135 11.75 19.49 4.20
C PHE A 135 11.09 19.54 2.83
N TRP A 136 10.89 20.74 2.28
CA TRP A 136 10.34 20.92 0.94
C TRP A 136 11.23 20.32 -0.15
N LEU A 137 12.55 20.40 0.01
CA LEU A 137 13.48 19.70 -0.87
C LEU A 137 13.28 18.18 -0.80
N GLY A 138 13.13 17.60 0.40
CA GLY A 138 12.84 16.17 0.56
C GLY A 138 11.54 15.73 -0.11
N VAL A 139 10.47 16.52 0.04
CA VAL A 139 9.19 16.29 -0.65
C VAL A 139 9.36 16.32 -2.17
N ALA A 140 10.09 17.32 -2.69
CA ALA A 140 10.38 17.43 -4.12
C ALA A 140 11.24 16.25 -4.62
N MET A 141 12.26 15.84 -3.86
CA MET A 141 13.11 14.70 -4.19
C MET A 141 12.33 13.38 -4.21
N ALA A 142 11.37 13.19 -3.30
CA ALA A 142 10.49 12.01 -3.33
C ALA A 142 9.66 11.97 -4.63
N ALA A 143 9.03 13.09 -4.99
CA ALA A 143 8.26 13.20 -6.23
C ALA A 143 9.14 12.95 -7.48
N ILE A 144 10.31 13.60 -7.55
CA ILE A 144 11.26 13.43 -8.65
C ILE A 144 11.76 11.98 -8.73
N GLY A 145 12.11 11.37 -7.60
CA GLY A 145 12.53 9.98 -7.52
C GLY A 145 11.46 9.03 -8.07
N GLY A 146 10.19 9.22 -7.67
CA GLY A 146 9.06 8.48 -8.22
C GLY A 146 8.92 8.62 -9.74
N CYS A 147 9.07 9.83 -10.26
CA CYS A 147 9.05 10.11 -11.70
C CYS A 147 10.20 9.40 -12.44
N ILE A 148 11.42 9.44 -11.90
CA ILE A 148 12.60 8.79 -12.50
C ILE A 148 12.41 7.28 -12.52
N VAL A 149 12.01 6.66 -11.40
CA VAL A 149 11.76 5.21 -11.33
C VAL A 149 10.67 4.80 -12.32
N THR A 150 9.62 5.60 -12.45
CA THR A 150 8.53 5.36 -13.40
C THR A 150 9.00 5.45 -14.86
N LYS A 151 9.75 6.51 -15.20
CA LYS A 151 10.18 6.81 -16.57
C LYS A 151 11.27 5.86 -17.06
N PHE A 152 12.22 5.51 -16.18
CA PHE A 152 13.39 4.70 -16.51
C PHE A 152 13.29 3.27 -15.99
N LYS A 153 12.07 2.77 -15.74
CA LYS A 153 11.87 1.36 -15.38
C LYS A 153 12.55 0.47 -16.44
N PRO A 154 13.31 -0.56 -16.05
CA PRO A 154 13.85 -1.51 -17.01
C PRO A 154 12.71 -2.15 -17.78
N GLN A 155 12.79 -2.19 -19.11
CA GLN A 155 11.95 -3.10 -19.87
C GLN A 155 12.38 -4.51 -19.48
N GLY A 156 11.45 -5.32 -18.97
CA GLY A 156 11.78 -6.69 -18.58
C GLY A 156 12.47 -7.41 -19.73
N SER A 157 13.59 -8.07 -19.43
CA SER A 157 14.15 -9.09 -20.32
C SER A 157 13.01 -10.00 -20.76
N LYS A 158 12.96 -10.28 -22.07
CA LYS A 158 11.99 -11.12 -22.79
C LYS A 158 11.17 -12.00 -21.86
N ALA A 159 9.85 -11.87 -21.96
CA ALA A 159 8.90 -12.84 -21.42
C ALA A 159 9.50 -14.25 -21.57
N HIS A 160 9.69 -14.96 -20.46
CA HIS A 160 9.96 -16.39 -20.55
C HIS A 160 8.85 -16.95 -21.43
N GLY A 161 9.25 -17.53 -22.56
CA GLY A 161 8.33 -18.10 -23.52
C GLY A 161 7.39 -19.09 -22.83
N PRO A 162 6.25 -19.41 -23.48
CA PRO A 162 5.29 -20.33 -22.90
C PRO A 162 5.99 -21.60 -22.41
N PRO A 163 5.63 -22.13 -21.23
CA PRO A 163 6.18 -23.39 -20.74
C PRO A 163 6.09 -24.46 -21.84
N PRO A 164 7.12 -25.30 -22.03
CA PRO A 164 7.06 -26.37 -23.02
C PRO A 164 5.78 -27.16 -22.82
N ALA A 165 5.03 -27.38 -23.90
CA ALA A 165 3.83 -28.21 -23.86
C ALA A 165 4.19 -29.57 -23.24
N VAL A 166 3.51 -29.92 -22.15
CA VAL A 166 3.60 -31.25 -21.55
C VAL A 166 3.13 -32.22 -22.62
N LYS A 167 4.05 -33.04 -23.15
CA LYS A 167 3.69 -34.19 -23.96
C LYS A 167 2.95 -35.15 -23.04
N THR A 168 1.65 -35.31 -23.26
CA THR A 168 0.90 -36.44 -22.73
C THR A 168 1.37 -37.65 -23.55
N ASP A 169 2.32 -38.42 -23.01
CA ASP A 169 2.59 -39.75 -23.56
C ASP A 169 1.34 -40.62 -23.33
N GLN A 170 0.95 -41.31 -24.41
CA GLN A 170 -0.19 -42.22 -24.47
C GLN A 170 0.04 -43.50 -23.66
#